data_AF-A0A0E3JV50-F1
#
_entry.id   AF-A0A0E3JV50-F1
#
_cell.length_a   1.000
_cell.length_b   1.000
_cell.length_c   1.000
_cell.angle_alpha   90.00
_cell.angle_beta   90.00
_cell.angle_gamma   90.00
#
_symmetry.space_group_name_H-M   'P 1'
#
loop_
_entity.id
_entity.type
_entity.pdbx_description
1 polymer ?
#
loop_
_entity_poly.entity_id
_entity_poly.type
_entity_poly.pdbx_seq_one_letter_code
_entity_poly.pdbx_strand_id
1 'polypeptide(L)'
;MEYSELIKLLEETVRIPFYAILGKLKNNLIYLATSEGEISIYALIGGKNVKLTKSPIAISTRPKSSLDFIPFARDVEKGKEIHAIHIANLKGEEFQIESPRVRISSLTYDDKRIVFTGSSQNETSLYVIENGKLSKLTTIPPFSFVFHQIISLERYCVSSFKRELI
;
A
#
# COMPACT_ATOMS: atom_id res chain seq x y z
N MET A 1 4.95 -13.68 39.08
CA MET A 1 5.69 -13.26 37.87
C MET A 1 6.15 -11.85 38.16
N GLU A 2 7.46 -11.67 38.26
CA GLU A 2 8.05 -10.36 38.51
C GLU A 2 7.87 -9.46 37.28
N TYR A 3 7.81 -8.14 37.46
CA TYR A 3 7.67 -7.20 36.34
C TYR A 3 8.79 -7.35 35.29
N SER A 4 9.99 -7.70 35.73
CA SER A 4 11.14 -7.96 34.85
C SER A 4 10.94 -9.17 33.92
N GLU A 5 10.30 -10.24 34.43
CA GLU A 5 9.97 -11.43 33.63
C GLU A 5 8.91 -11.09 32.58
N LEU A 6 7.92 -10.27 32.95
CA LEU A 6 6.87 -9.80 32.03
C LEU A 6 7.46 -8.97 30.88
N ILE A 7 8.36 -8.05 31.19
CA ILE A 7 9.04 -7.21 30.19
C ILE A 7 9.88 -8.08 29.26
N LYS A 8 10.66 -9.02 29.80
CA LYS A 8 11.48 -9.93 28.99
C LYS A 8 10.63 -10.74 28.02
N LEU A 9 9.53 -11.32 28.51
CA LEU A 9 8.60 -12.07 27.68
C LEU A 9 7.97 -11.20 26.58
N LEU A 10 7.58 -9.97 26.92
CA LEU A 10 7.03 -9.02 25.96
C LEU A 10 8.05 -8.70 24.86
N GLU A 11 9.28 -8.35 25.23
CA GLU A 11 10.37 -8.03 24.30
C GLU A 11 10.71 -9.22 23.38
N GLU A 12 10.79 -10.42 23.94
CA GLU A 12 11.01 -11.65 23.17
C GLU A 12 9.88 -11.90 22.17
N THR A 13 8.62 -11.67 22.58
CA THR A 13 7.45 -11.87 21.73
C THR A 13 7.39 -10.87 20.58
N VAL A 14 7.59 -9.57 20.83
CA VAL A 14 7.51 -8.52 19.79
C VAL A 14 8.71 -8.53 18.84
N ARG A 15 9.82 -9.16 19.22
CA ARG A 15 11.00 -9.36 18.34
C ARG A 15 10.79 -10.45 17.30
N ILE A 16 9.81 -11.34 17.47
CA ILE A 16 9.55 -12.39 16.50
C ILE A 16 9.10 -11.73 15.19
N PRO A 17 9.83 -11.93 14.08
CA PRO A 17 9.49 -11.30 12.82
C PRO A 17 8.18 -11.87 12.27
N PHE A 18 7.29 -10.97 11.88
CA PHE A 18 6.14 -11.28 11.06
C PHE A 18 6.57 -11.39 9.60
N TYR A 19 5.97 -12.33 8.85
CA TYR A 19 6.16 -12.47 7.42
C TYR A 19 4.81 -12.61 6.71
N ALA A 20 4.59 -11.85 5.64
CA ALA A 20 3.40 -11.98 4.79
C ALA A 20 3.76 -11.93 3.32
N ILE A 21 3.42 -12.99 2.58
CA ILE A 21 3.63 -13.03 1.12
C ILE A 21 2.64 -12.06 0.46
N LEU A 22 3.18 -11.15 -0.35
CA LEU A 22 2.38 -10.22 -1.15
C LEU A 22 2.10 -10.77 -2.55
N GLY A 23 3.09 -11.42 -3.16
CA GLY A 23 3.00 -11.98 -4.51
C GLY A 23 4.35 -12.02 -5.22
N LYS A 24 4.39 -11.70 -6.51
CA LYS A 24 5.63 -11.72 -7.32
C LYS A 24 5.79 -10.45 -8.16
N LEU A 25 7.04 -10.00 -8.27
CA LEU A 25 7.50 -9.09 -9.33
C LEU A 25 8.46 -9.88 -10.22
N LYS A 26 8.17 -9.95 -11.53
CA LYS A 26 8.79 -10.91 -12.43
C LYS A 26 8.72 -12.33 -11.80
N ASN A 27 9.88 -12.95 -11.58
CA ASN A 27 10.01 -14.28 -10.97
C ASN A 27 10.41 -14.24 -9.49
N ASN A 28 10.51 -13.06 -8.88
CA ASN A 28 10.96 -12.91 -7.49
C ASN A 28 9.77 -12.84 -6.54
N LEU A 29 9.81 -13.61 -5.45
CA LEU A 29 8.81 -13.55 -4.39
C LEU A 29 8.94 -12.22 -3.65
N ILE A 30 7.82 -11.52 -3.47
CA ILE A 30 7.75 -10.29 -2.71
C ILE A 30 6.94 -10.53 -1.44
N TYR A 31 7.45 -10.07 -0.32
CA TYR A 31 6.83 -10.27 0.98
C TYR A 31 7.09 -9.09 1.91
N LEU A 32 6.23 -8.93 2.91
CA LEU A 32 6.44 -8.04 4.04
C LEU A 32 7.18 -8.78 5.14
N ALA A 33 8.08 -8.08 5.82
CA ALA A 33 8.64 -8.58 7.07
C ALA A 33 8.90 -7.47 8.09
N THR A 34 8.91 -7.84 9.37
CA THR A 34 9.35 -6.99 10.49
C THR A 34 10.74 -7.37 11.03
N SER A 35 11.58 -8.03 10.21
CA SER A 35 12.88 -8.60 10.60
C SER A 35 13.89 -7.62 11.17
N GLU A 36 13.70 -6.32 10.96
CA GLU A 36 14.55 -5.24 11.49
C GLU A 36 13.79 -4.35 12.51
N GLY A 37 12.72 -4.87 13.13
CA GLY A 37 11.85 -4.10 14.03
C GLY A 37 10.87 -3.17 13.31
N GLU A 38 10.95 -3.11 11.98
CA GLU A 38 10.19 -2.22 11.12
C GLU A 38 9.53 -3.01 9.98
N ILE A 39 8.29 -2.68 9.65
CA ILE A 39 7.61 -3.28 8.50
C ILE A 39 8.20 -2.75 7.19
N SER A 40 8.73 -3.65 6.37
CA SER A 40 9.39 -3.33 5.10
C SER A 40 9.02 -4.33 4.01
N ILE A 41 9.18 -3.92 2.75
CA ILE A 41 9.00 -4.81 1.59
C ILE A 41 10.34 -5.45 1.27
N TYR A 42 10.34 -6.78 1.09
CA TYR A 42 11.50 -7.56 0.71
C TYR A 42 11.22 -8.35 -0.57
N ALA A 43 12.28 -8.64 -1.31
CA ALA A 43 12.31 -9.58 -2.41
C ALA A 43 13.24 -10.76 -2.10
N LEU A 44 12.82 -11.97 -2.45
CA LEU A 44 13.70 -13.13 -2.47
C LEU A 44 14.32 -13.26 -3.88
N ILE A 45 15.57 -12.85 -4.02
CA ILE A 45 16.31 -12.82 -5.29
C ILE A 45 17.49 -13.78 -5.20
N GLY A 46 17.50 -14.84 -6.02
CA GLY A 46 18.57 -15.84 -6.00
C GLY A 46 18.77 -16.50 -4.63
N GLY A 47 17.69 -16.69 -3.86
CA GLY A 47 17.73 -17.24 -2.50
C GLY A 47 18.16 -16.26 -1.41
N LYS A 48 18.43 -14.99 -1.75
CA LYS A 48 18.80 -13.94 -0.78
C LYS A 48 17.65 -12.98 -0.56
N ASN A 49 17.49 -12.53 0.67
CA ASN A 49 16.53 -11.50 1.05
C ASN A 49 17.11 -10.12 0.71
N VAL A 50 16.41 -9.36 -0.12
CA VAL A 50 16.78 -8.00 -0.53
C VAL A 50 15.70 -7.05 -0.01
N LYS A 51 16.06 -6.13 0.88
CA LYS A 51 15.15 -5.08 1.37
C LYS A 51 14.93 -4.05 0.26
N LEU A 52 13.67 -3.83 -0.12
CA LEU A 52 13.32 -2.92 -1.22
C LEU A 52 13.02 -1.48 -0.74
N THR A 53 12.67 -1.32 0.54
CA THR A 53 12.24 -0.04 1.13
C THR A 53 13.30 0.50 2.07
N LYS A 54 13.63 1.79 1.96
CA LYS A 54 14.66 2.44 2.79
C LYS A 54 14.22 2.73 4.22
N SER A 55 12.91 2.81 4.45
CA SER A 55 12.28 3.13 5.75
C SER A 55 10.93 2.41 5.85
N PRO A 56 10.32 2.35 7.05
CA PRO A 56 9.07 1.65 7.26
C PRO A 56 7.99 2.10 6.27
N ILE A 57 7.12 1.16 5.91
CA ILE A 57 5.94 1.45 5.10
C ILE A 57 4.68 1.45 5.96
N ALA A 58 3.64 2.16 5.52
CA ALA A 58 2.32 2.08 6.13
C ALA A 58 1.40 1.15 5.34
N ILE A 59 1.47 1.21 4.00
CA ILE A 59 0.57 0.48 3.11
C ILE A 59 1.36 -0.16 1.98
N SER A 60 1.07 -1.42 1.69
CA SER A 60 1.56 -2.14 0.52
C SER A 60 0.42 -2.45 -0.44
N THR A 61 0.75 -2.92 -1.64
CA THR A 61 -0.21 -3.38 -2.64
C THR A 61 0.18 -4.76 -3.15
N ARG A 62 -0.72 -5.43 -3.87
CA ARG A 62 -0.41 -6.71 -4.51
C ARG A 62 0.53 -6.49 -5.70
N PRO A 63 1.74 -7.05 -5.69
CA PRO A 63 2.67 -6.95 -6.81
C PRO A 63 2.11 -7.64 -8.07
N LYS A 64 2.53 -7.14 -9.24
CA LYS A 64 2.16 -7.70 -10.54
C LYS A 64 3.36 -8.44 -11.13
N SER A 65 3.20 -9.72 -11.46
CA SER A 65 4.30 -10.54 -11.99
C SER A 65 4.85 -10.05 -13.33
N SER A 66 4.08 -9.29 -14.11
CA SER A 66 4.54 -8.66 -15.35
C SER A 66 5.49 -7.47 -15.12
N LEU A 67 5.53 -6.90 -13.91
CA LEU A 67 6.26 -5.67 -13.58
C LEU A 67 7.48 -5.95 -12.70
N ASP A 68 8.37 -4.96 -12.60
CA ASP A 68 9.61 -4.97 -11.83
C ASP A 68 9.67 -3.87 -10.74
N PHE A 69 8.54 -3.21 -10.50
CA PHE A 69 8.38 -2.18 -9.48
C PHE A 69 7.11 -2.39 -8.66
N ILE A 70 7.09 -1.86 -7.43
CA ILE A 70 5.93 -1.88 -6.54
C ILE A 70 5.73 -0.50 -5.89
N PRO A 71 4.54 0.10 -6.06
CA PRO A 71 4.14 1.26 -5.29
C PRO A 71 3.77 0.90 -3.84
N PHE A 72 4.03 1.81 -2.91
CA PHE A 72 3.64 1.68 -1.51
C PHE A 72 3.41 3.07 -0.92
N ALA A 73 2.77 3.13 0.24
CA ALA A 73 2.60 4.38 0.98
C ALA A 73 3.42 4.38 2.26
N ARG A 74 3.97 5.55 2.61
CA ARG A 74 4.70 5.79 3.85
C ARG A 74 4.02 6.90 4.62
N ASP A 75 3.89 6.74 5.94
CA ASP A 75 3.50 7.83 6.82
C ASP A 75 4.66 8.83 6.93
N VAL A 76 4.43 10.06 6.51
CA VAL A 76 5.43 11.14 6.52
C VAL A 76 5.29 12.08 7.71
N GLU A 77 4.31 11.84 8.59
CA GLU A 77 4.02 12.66 9.76
C GLU A 77 3.98 11.88 11.09
N LYS A 78 4.82 10.84 11.21
CA LYS A 78 5.14 10.15 12.48
C LYS A 78 3.92 9.59 13.24
N GLY A 79 3.08 8.82 12.54
CA GLY A 79 1.91 8.15 13.14
C GLY A 79 0.62 8.93 13.01
N LYS A 80 0.63 10.07 12.30
CA LYS A 80 -0.60 10.83 11.98
C LYS A 80 -1.35 10.25 10.78
N GLU A 81 -0.83 9.17 10.17
CA GLU A 81 -1.46 8.50 9.03
C GLU A 81 -1.61 9.43 7.82
N ILE A 82 -0.71 10.41 7.68
CA ILE A 82 -0.63 11.28 6.51
C ILE A 82 0.45 10.71 5.61
N HIS A 83 0.04 10.28 4.43
CA HIS A 83 0.87 9.41 3.60
C HIS A 83 1.44 10.12 2.37
N ALA A 84 2.61 9.67 1.95
CA ALA A 84 3.18 9.90 0.62
C ALA A 84 3.33 8.57 -0.13
N ILE A 85 3.20 8.61 -1.46
CA ILE A 85 3.36 7.44 -2.32
C ILE A 85 4.81 7.34 -2.81
N HIS A 86 5.37 6.14 -2.71
CA HIS A 86 6.71 5.80 -3.17
C HIS A 86 6.65 4.60 -4.11
N ILE A 87 7.67 4.43 -4.94
CA ILE A 87 7.91 3.24 -5.77
C ILE A 87 9.26 2.66 -5.37
N ALA A 88 9.33 1.34 -5.20
CA ALA A 88 10.58 0.60 -5.13
C ALA A 88 10.70 -0.37 -6.32
N ASN A 89 11.92 -0.58 -6.81
CA ASN A 89 12.23 -1.61 -7.80
C ASN A 89 13.00 -2.79 -7.19
N LEU A 90 13.24 -3.84 -7.98
CA LEU A 90 13.97 -5.04 -7.54
C LEU A 90 15.45 -4.80 -7.14
N LYS A 91 16.01 -3.62 -7.42
CA LYS A 91 17.35 -3.23 -6.96
C LYS A 91 17.32 -2.55 -5.58
N GLY A 92 16.13 -2.30 -5.01
CA GLY A 92 15.97 -1.50 -3.80
C GLY A 92 16.13 0.00 -4.02
N GLU A 93 16.08 0.46 -5.28
CA GLU A 93 16.01 1.88 -5.58
C GLU A 93 14.58 2.37 -5.30
N GLU A 94 14.48 3.47 -4.57
CA GLU A 94 13.22 4.03 -4.08
C GLU A 94 13.08 5.49 -4.51
N PHE A 95 11.89 5.83 -5.03
CA PHE A 95 11.54 7.18 -5.49
C PHE A 95 10.17 7.58 -4.94
N GLN A 96 10.04 8.82 -4.46
CA GLN A 96 8.75 9.39 -4.10
C GLN A 96 8.04 9.91 -5.36
N ILE A 97 6.73 9.70 -5.45
CA ILE A 97 5.88 10.29 -6.48
C ILE A 97 5.13 11.48 -5.90
N GLU A 98 4.84 12.47 -6.72
CA GLU A 98 3.92 13.55 -6.36
C GLU A 98 2.53 12.98 -6.06
N SER A 99 2.08 13.19 -4.82
CA SER A 99 0.77 12.75 -4.32
C SER A 99 0.26 13.74 -3.27
N PRO A 100 -1.06 13.88 -3.08
CA PRO A 100 -1.59 14.73 -2.03
C PRO A 100 -1.26 14.14 -0.66
N ARG A 101 -1.11 15.01 0.36
CA ARG A 101 -0.91 14.60 1.75
C ARG A 101 -2.27 14.25 2.37
N VAL A 102 -2.63 12.98 2.31
CA VAL A 102 -3.91 12.45 2.78
C VAL A 102 -3.72 11.11 3.47
N ARG A 103 -4.73 10.68 4.22
CA ARG A 103 -4.78 9.31 4.73
C ARG A 103 -5.16 8.37 3.60
N ILE A 104 -4.17 7.69 3.02
CA ILE A 104 -4.42 6.65 2.02
C ILE A 104 -5.06 5.45 2.71
N SER A 105 -6.14 4.90 2.15
CA SER A 105 -6.81 3.71 2.69
C SER A 105 -6.67 2.49 1.78
N SER A 106 -6.44 2.71 0.49
CA SER A 106 -6.17 1.64 -0.47
C SER A 106 -5.29 2.14 -1.62
N LEU A 107 -4.46 1.25 -2.16
CA LEU A 107 -3.50 1.56 -3.23
C LEU A 107 -3.41 0.36 -4.19
N THR A 108 -3.55 0.60 -5.49
CA THR A 108 -3.37 -0.40 -6.54
C THR A 108 -2.73 0.23 -7.78
N TYR A 109 -2.27 -0.58 -8.72
CA TYR A 109 -1.53 -0.12 -9.88
C TYR A 109 -1.50 -1.12 -11.04
N ASP A 110 -1.13 -0.61 -12.21
CA ASP A 110 -0.76 -1.36 -13.40
C ASP A 110 0.53 -0.77 -14.02
N ASP A 111 0.81 -1.07 -15.29
CA ASP A 111 1.98 -0.59 -16.03
C ASP A 111 1.95 0.91 -16.36
N LYS A 112 0.79 1.56 -16.22
CA LYS A 112 0.56 2.95 -16.64
C LYS A 112 0.09 3.85 -15.51
N ARG A 113 -0.58 3.30 -14.51
CA ARG A 113 -1.38 4.03 -13.54
C ARG A 113 -1.16 3.53 -12.12
N ILE A 114 -1.21 4.46 -11.19
CA ILE A 114 -1.34 4.19 -9.76
C ILE A 114 -2.66 4.80 -9.30
N VAL A 115 -3.50 3.98 -8.68
CA VAL A 115 -4.84 4.37 -8.23
C VAL A 115 -4.92 4.20 -6.73
N PHE A 116 -5.44 5.20 -6.02
CA PHE A 116 -5.57 5.14 -4.57
C PHE A 116 -6.78 5.90 -4.06
N THR A 117 -7.29 5.47 -2.92
CA THR A 117 -8.29 6.22 -2.15
C THR A 117 -7.60 6.96 -1.02
N GLY A 118 -7.93 8.24 -0.87
CA GLY A 118 -7.34 9.11 0.14
C GLY A 118 -8.38 9.95 0.86
N SER A 119 -8.26 10.04 2.18
CA SER A 119 -9.13 10.84 3.04
C SER A 119 -8.38 12.05 3.59
N SER A 120 -8.99 13.22 3.42
CA SER A 120 -8.60 14.47 4.06
C SER A 120 -9.59 14.81 5.19
N GLN A 121 -9.43 15.97 5.82
CA GLN A 121 -10.39 16.47 6.81
C GLN A 121 -11.78 16.71 6.23
N ASN A 122 -11.88 17.05 4.94
CA ASN A 122 -13.12 17.52 4.33
C ASN A 122 -13.80 16.46 3.47
N GLU A 123 -13.02 15.53 2.89
CA GLU A 123 -13.55 14.56 1.93
C GLU A 123 -12.66 13.33 1.78
N THR A 124 -13.26 12.24 1.30
CA THR A 124 -12.56 11.06 0.78
C THR A 124 -12.69 11.05 -0.73
N SER A 125 -11.59 10.79 -1.44
CA SER A 125 -11.57 10.85 -2.91
C SER A 125 -10.81 9.69 -3.52
N LEU A 126 -11.15 9.36 -4.76
CA LEU A 126 -10.41 8.46 -5.64
C LEU A 126 -9.43 9.28 -6.49
N TYR A 127 -8.17 8.91 -6.45
CA TYR A 127 -7.09 9.55 -7.20
C TYR A 127 -6.46 8.58 -8.18
N VAL A 128 -5.98 9.12 -9.29
CA VAL A 128 -5.15 8.44 -10.28
C VAL A 128 -3.87 9.24 -10.48
N ILE A 129 -2.75 8.54 -10.59
CA ILE A 129 -1.49 9.07 -11.11
C ILE A 129 -1.21 8.33 -12.40
N GLU A 130 -1.16 9.04 -13.52
CA GLU A 130 -0.87 8.50 -14.85
C GLU A 130 0.19 9.39 -15.50
N ASN A 131 1.27 8.78 -16.01
CA ASN A 131 2.41 9.50 -16.60
C ASN A 131 2.97 10.62 -15.69
N GLY A 132 3.02 10.37 -14.37
CA GLY A 132 3.48 11.32 -13.37
C GLY A 132 2.51 12.46 -13.05
N LYS A 133 1.33 12.52 -13.70
CA LYS A 133 0.31 13.53 -13.42
C LYS A 133 -0.74 13.00 -12.47
N LEU A 134 -0.93 13.71 -11.37
CA LEU A 134 -2.00 13.46 -10.41
C LEU A 134 -3.34 13.99 -10.93
N SER A 135 -4.40 13.21 -10.79
CA SER A 135 -5.78 13.62 -11.08
C SER A 135 -6.72 13.04 -10.02
N LYS A 136 -7.63 13.89 -9.52
CA LYS A 136 -8.74 13.45 -8.66
C LYS A 136 -9.91 13.04 -9.57
N LEU A 137 -10.34 11.79 -9.50
CA LEU A 137 -11.40 11.24 -10.36
C LEU A 137 -12.80 11.54 -9.81
N THR A 138 -13.02 11.31 -8.52
CA THR A 138 -14.30 11.57 -7.87
C THR A 138 -14.12 11.69 -6.36
N THR A 139 -15.02 12.43 -5.71
CA THR A 139 -15.24 12.33 -4.27
C THR A 139 -16.08 11.07 -4.01
N ILE A 140 -15.72 10.31 -2.98
CA ILE A 140 -16.38 9.08 -2.55
C ILE A 140 -17.36 9.45 -1.43
N PRO A 141 -18.67 9.14 -1.57
CA PRO A 141 -19.63 9.38 -0.49
C PRO A 141 -19.26 8.63 0.80
N PRO A 142 -19.61 9.16 1.99
CA PRO A 142 -19.21 8.59 3.28
C PRO A 142 -19.57 7.12 3.51
N PHE A 143 -20.62 6.62 2.84
CA PHE A 143 -21.14 5.24 2.99
C PHE A 143 -20.76 4.32 1.82
N SER A 144 -19.58 4.50 1.23
CA SER A 144 -19.13 3.70 0.08
C SER A 144 -18.02 2.73 0.49
N PHE A 145 -18.27 1.43 0.36
CA PHE A 145 -17.25 0.39 0.56
C PHE A 145 -16.53 0.11 -0.77
N VAL A 146 -15.22 0.36 -0.83
CA VAL A 146 -14.39 0.00 -1.99
C VAL A 146 -13.63 -1.29 -1.65
N PHE A 147 -14.08 -2.43 -2.19
CA PHE A 147 -13.39 -3.71 -2.02
C PHE A 147 -12.18 -3.82 -2.95
N HIS A 148 -11.07 -4.35 -2.42
CA HIS A 148 -9.78 -4.48 -3.09
C HIS A 148 -9.70 -5.64 -4.12
N GLN A 149 -10.83 -6.24 -4.46
CA GLN A 149 -10.91 -7.35 -5.41
C GLN A 149 -11.97 -7.04 -6.46
N ILE A 150 -11.57 -7.15 -7.74
CA ILE A 150 -12.32 -6.93 -8.99
C ILE A 150 -11.98 -5.60 -9.68
N ILE A 151 -10.87 -5.62 -10.45
CA ILE A 151 -10.83 -4.90 -11.72
C ILE A 151 -11.78 -5.66 -12.66
N SER A 152 -13.05 -5.27 -12.63
CA SER A 152 -14.06 -5.45 -13.68
C SER A 152 -15.18 -4.45 -13.38
N LEU A 153 -14.81 -3.17 -13.36
CA LEU A 153 -15.67 -2.04 -12.99
C LEU A 153 -16.46 -1.47 -14.18
N GLU A 154 -16.75 -2.27 -15.21
CA GLU A 154 -17.55 -1.81 -16.35
C GLU A 154 -19.05 -2.11 -16.27
N ARG A 155 -19.56 -2.87 -15.29
CA ARG A 155 -21.00 -3.27 -15.31
C ARG A 155 -21.84 -3.01 -14.07
N TYR A 156 -21.27 -2.78 -12.87
CA TYR A 156 -22.09 -2.78 -11.65
C TYR A 156 -22.46 -1.40 -11.08
N CYS A 157 -21.67 -0.34 -11.31
CA CYS A 157 -21.99 0.98 -10.73
C CYS A 157 -22.99 1.83 -11.54
N VAL A 158 -23.23 1.52 -12.82
CA VAL A 158 -24.14 2.32 -13.66
C VAL A 158 -25.59 1.84 -13.59
N SER A 159 -25.85 0.61 -13.13
CA SER A 159 -27.22 0.06 -13.10
C SER A 159 -28.04 0.44 -11.87
N SER A 160 -27.40 0.80 -10.75
CA SER A 160 -28.13 1.09 -9.50
C SER A 160 -28.57 2.55 -9.35
N PHE A 161 -28.08 3.47 -10.18
CA PHE A 161 -28.48 4.89 -10.15
C PHE A 161 -29.61 5.24 -11.12
N LYS A 162 -30.07 4.30 -11.94
CA LYS A 162 -31.14 4.53 -12.94
C LYS A 162 -32.53 4.03 -12.53
N ARG A 163 -32.73 3.59 -11.28
CA ARG A 163 -34.02 3.02 -10.82
C ARG A 163 -34.80 3.84 -9.78
N GLU A 164 -34.34 5.03 -9.40
CA GLU A 164 -35.08 5.89 -8.44
C GLU A 164 -35.60 7.21 -9.04
N LEU A 165 -35.67 7.32 -10.37
CA LEU A 165 -36.34 8.43 -11.05
C LEU A 165 -37.20 7.90 -12.22
N ILE A 166 -38.27 7.17 -11.89
CA ILE A 166 -39.53 7.11 -12.64
C ILE A 166 -40.66 6.99 -11.61
#